data_AF-A0A3N5WWN3-F1
#
_entry.id   AF-A0A3N5WWN3-F1
#
_cell.length_a   1.000
_cell.length_b   1.000
_cell.length_c   1.000
_cell.angle_alpha   90.00
_cell.angle_beta   90.00
_cell.angle_gamma   90.00
#
_symmetry.space_group_name_H-M   'P 1'
#
loop_
_entity.id
_entity.type
_entity.pdbx_description
1 polymer ?
#
loop_
_entity_poly.entity_id
_entity_poly.type
_entity_poly.pdbx_seq_one_letter_code
_entity_poly.pdbx_strand_id
1 'polypeptide(L)'
;MKVSSPTRTQRLVQARLATLLTALVLVPLVITACAPQAQPAVKPAEKVALKLAVLPIIDALPFYVAQKQGYFADNNLDVTFIPAASAAERDQLIAAKQADGMIN
;
A
#
# COMPACT_ATOMS: atom_id res chain seq x y z
N MET A 1 -52.30 29.40 -34.81
CA MET A 1 -51.95 30.40 -33.78
C MET A 1 -50.44 30.60 -33.77
N LYS A 2 -49.97 31.85 -33.80
CA LYS A 2 -48.57 32.26 -34.02
C LYS A 2 -47.65 31.72 -32.92
N VAL A 3 -46.68 30.88 -33.30
CA VAL A 3 -45.50 30.59 -32.47
C VAL A 3 -44.68 31.87 -32.44
N SER A 4 -44.77 32.62 -31.34
CA SER A 4 -44.00 33.84 -31.13
C SER A 4 -42.53 33.45 -30.93
N SER A 5 -41.68 33.81 -31.88
CA SER A 5 -40.25 33.52 -31.83
C SER A 5 -39.55 34.49 -30.86
N PRO A 6 -38.67 34.00 -29.96
CA PRO A 6 -38.02 34.86 -28.98
C PRO A 6 -37.07 35.84 -29.68
N THR A 7 -37.15 37.12 -29.28
CA THR A 7 -36.35 38.23 -29.83
C THR A 7 -34.86 38.02 -29.53
N ARG A 8 -33.99 38.59 -30.37
CA ARG A 8 -32.52 38.38 -30.32
C ARG A 8 -31.93 38.66 -28.93
N THR A 9 -32.48 39.64 -28.22
CA THR A 9 -32.13 40.02 -26.84
C THR A 9 -32.52 38.96 -25.81
N GLN A 10 -33.69 38.32 -25.95
CA GLN A 10 -34.12 37.21 -25.08
C GLN A 10 -33.24 35.98 -25.23
N ARG A 11 -32.82 35.64 -26.45
CA ARG A 11 -31.90 34.51 -26.69
C ARG A 11 -30.51 34.75 -26.06
N LEU A 12 -30.02 35.98 -26.11
CA LEU A 12 -28.76 36.40 -25.47
C LEU A 12 -28.82 36.37 -23.95
N VAL A 13 -29.95 36.82 -23.35
CA VAL A 13 -30.15 36.77 -21.89
C VAL A 13 -30.34 35.33 -21.41
N GLN A 14 -31.14 34.51 -22.11
CA GLN A 14 -31.32 33.10 -21.79
C GLN A 14 -30.02 32.30 -21.89
N ALA A 15 -29.19 32.56 -22.91
CA ALA A 15 -27.87 31.95 -23.04
C ALA A 15 -26.96 32.33 -21.86
N ARG A 16 -26.90 33.62 -21.48
CA ARG A 16 -26.09 34.09 -20.34
C ARG A 16 -26.57 33.52 -19.01
N LEU A 17 -27.88 33.44 -18.79
CA LEU A 17 -28.47 32.87 -17.57
C LEU A 17 -28.18 31.36 -17.47
N ALA A 18 -28.30 30.63 -18.59
CA ALA A 18 -27.95 29.23 -18.67
C ALA A 18 -26.45 29.00 -18.41
N THR A 19 -25.56 29.81 -18.99
CA THR A 19 -24.11 29.71 -18.74
C THR A 19 -23.77 29.97 -17.27
N LEU A 20 -24.42 30.95 -16.63
CA LEU A 20 -24.22 31.25 -15.21
C LEU A 20 -24.71 30.13 -14.29
N LEU A 21 -25.87 29.53 -14.61
CA LEU A 21 -26.41 28.38 -13.86
C LEU A 21 -25.51 27.14 -14.01
N THR A 22 -25.02 26.86 -15.21
CA THR A 22 -24.08 25.74 -15.43
C THR A 22 -22.77 25.98 -14.69
N ALA A 23 -22.22 27.20 -14.72
CA ALA A 23 -21.01 27.55 -13.97
C ALA A 23 -21.21 27.42 -12.44
N LEU A 24 -22.36 27.83 -11.92
CA LEU A 24 -22.68 27.73 -10.49
C LEU A 24 -22.67 26.27 -9.98
N VAL A 25 -23.07 25.33 -10.84
CA VAL A 25 -23.08 23.89 -10.51
C VAL A 25 -21.72 23.23 -10.76
N LEU A 26 -21.01 23.61 -11.82
CA LEU A 26 -19.74 22.95 -12.19
C LEU A 26 -18.56 23.38 -11.30
N VAL A 27 -18.51 24.65 -10.90
CA VAL A 27 -17.41 25.20 -10.10
C VAL A 27 -17.20 24.49 -8.76
N PRO A 28 -18.23 24.23 -7.92
CA PRO A 28 -18.01 23.51 -6.66
C PRO A 28 -17.54 22.06 -6.86
N LEU A 29 -17.93 21.42 -7.96
CA LEU A 29 -17.51 20.05 -8.30
C LEU A 29 -15.99 19.96 -8.54
N VAL A 30 -15.42 20.98 -9.20
CA VAL A 30 -13.98 21.04 -9.48
C VAL A 30 -13.17 21.34 -8.21
N ILE A 31 -13.72 22.11 -7.27
CA ILE A 31 -13.02 22.46 -6.02
C ILE A 31 -12.87 21.24 -5.10
N THR A 32 -13.85 20.34 -5.05
CA THR A 32 -13.76 19.11 -4.25
C THR A 32 -12.79 18.06 -4.79
N ALA A 33 -12.39 18.14 -6.06
CA ALA A 33 -11.45 17.18 -6.67
C ALA A 33 -10.00 17.35 -6.21
N CYS A 34 -9.65 18.51 -5.63
CA CYS A 34 -8.30 18.78 -5.13
C CYS A 34 -8.21 18.74 -3.59
N ALA A 35 -9.26 18.28 -2.90
CA ALA A 35 -9.21 18.16 -1.45
C ALA A 35 -8.14 17.11 -1.05
N PRO A 36 -7.19 17.46 -0.15
CA PRO A 36 -6.25 16.49 0.38
C PRO A 36 -7.04 15.37 1.05
N GLN A 37 -6.95 14.17 0.49
CA GLN A 37 -7.54 12.99 1.11
C GLN A 37 -6.82 12.78 2.44
N ALA A 38 -7.54 12.91 3.55
CA ALA A 38 -7.01 12.59 4.87
C ALA A 38 -6.46 11.17 4.83
N GLN A 39 -5.14 11.04 4.80
CA GLN A 39 -4.48 9.74 4.83
C GLN A 39 -4.77 9.14 6.20
N PRO A 40 -5.36 7.93 6.27
CA PRO A 40 -5.52 7.26 7.55
C PRO A 40 -4.15 7.17 8.22
N ALA A 41 -4.10 7.51 9.50
CA ALA A 41 -2.88 7.43 10.29
C ALA A 41 -2.27 6.04 10.12
N VAL A 42 -1.07 5.97 9.52
CA VAL A 42 -0.33 4.74 9.35
C VAL A 42 0.05 4.27 10.75
N LYS A 43 -0.68 3.28 11.27
CA LYS A 43 -0.22 2.54 12.45
C LYS A 43 1.16 1.97 12.10
N PRO A 44 2.15 2.03 13.00
CA PRO A 44 3.42 1.34 12.79
C PRO A 44 3.09 -0.10 12.40
N ALA A 45 3.61 -0.55 11.25
CA ALA A 45 3.41 -1.93 10.82
C ALA A 45 3.97 -2.84 11.91
N GLU A 46 3.16 -3.75 12.41
CA GLU A 46 3.61 -4.74 13.39
C GLU A 46 4.72 -5.58 12.74
N LYS A 47 5.82 -5.79 13.48
CA LYS A 47 6.94 -6.58 12.95
C LYS A 47 6.46 -8.00 12.68
N VAL A 48 6.82 -8.53 11.51
CA VAL A 48 6.56 -9.92 11.17
C VAL A 48 7.65 -10.78 11.79
N ALA A 49 7.28 -11.62 12.76
CA ALA A 49 8.20 -12.59 13.35
C ALA A 49 8.40 -13.79 12.41
N LEU A 50 9.66 -14.16 12.15
CA LEU A 50 10.03 -15.30 11.30
C LEU A 50 11.06 -16.18 12.01
N LYS A 51 10.78 -17.47 12.08
CA LYS A 51 11.70 -18.51 12.55
C LYS A 51 12.29 -19.24 11.36
N LEU A 52 13.59 -19.13 11.13
CA LEU A 52 14.26 -19.81 10.02
C LEU A 52 15.11 -20.95 10.56
N ALA A 53 14.90 -22.17 10.07
CA ALA A 53 15.76 -23.30 10.37
C ALA A 53 17.05 -23.22 9.54
N VAL A 54 18.21 -23.28 10.20
CA VAL A 54 19.51 -22.96 9.57
C VAL A 54 20.51 -24.08 9.80
N LEU A 55 21.16 -24.54 8.73
CA LEU A 55 22.40 -25.29 8.86
C LEU A 55 23.56 -24.32 9.13
N PRO A 56 24.37 -24.51 10.18
CA PRO A 56 25.48 -23.63 10.50
C PRO A 56 26.69 -23.90 9.59
N ILE A 57 26.50 -23.71 8.27
CA ILE A 57 27.50 -23.81 7.22
C ILE A 57 27.72 -22.44 6.55
N ILE A 58 28.72 -22.34 5.68
CA ILE A 58 29.16 -21.07 5.10
C ILE A 58 28.06 -20.38 4.26
N ASP A 59 27.13 -21.15 3.69
CA ASP A 59 26.02 -20.65 2.86
C ASP A 59 25.05 -19.77 3.66
N ALA A 60 25.00 -19.94 5.00
CA ALA A 60 24.21 -19.09 5.89
C ALA A 60 24.87 -17.73 6.22
N LEU A 61 26.14 -17.51 5.84
CA LEU A 61 26.90 -16.30 6.15
C LEU A 61 26.18 -14.99 5.75
N PRO A 62 25.58 -14.87 4.53
CA PRO A 62 24.90 -13.63 4.14
C PRO A 62 23.74 -13.26 5.07
N PHE A 63 23.07 -14.24 5.67
CA PHE A 63 21.94 -14.03 6.58
C PHE A 63 22.40 -13.52 7.95
N TYR A 64 23.52 -14.02 8.47
CA TYR A 64 24.13 -13.46 9.68
C TYR A 64 24.65 -12.04 9.46
N VAL A 65 25.20 -11.75 8.28
CA VAL A 65 25.58 -10.37 7.91
C VAL A 65 24.34 -9.49 7.85
N ALA A 66 23.26 -9.93 7.18
CA ALA A 66 22.01 -9.17 7.10
C ALA A 66 21.41 -8.88 8.49
N GLN A 67 21.45 -9.85 9.42
CA GLN A 67 21.01 -9.62 10.80
C GLN A 67 21.89 -8.60 11.52
N LYS A 68 23.22 -8.72 11.40
CA LYS A 68 24.18 -7.76 12.01
C LYS A 68 24.03 -6.35 11.43
N GLN A 69 23.72 -6.22 10.15
CA GLN A 69 23.53 -4.94 9.46
C GLN A 69 22.12 -4.36 9.67
N GLY A 70 21.22 -5.07 10.35
CA GLY A 70 19.87 -4.58 10.64
C GLY A 70 18.86 -4.72 9.49
N TYR A 71 19.22 -5.35 8.37
CA TYR A 71 18.38 -5.41 7.17
C TYR A 71 17.01 -6.06 7.40
N PHE A 72 16.91 -7.02 8.32
CA PHE A 72 15.61 -7.57 8.69
C PHE A 72 14.74 -6.54 9.41
N ALA A 73 15.31 -5.82 10.38
CA ALA A 73 14.59 -4.79 11.13
C ALA A 73 14.13 -3.64 10.23
N ASP A 74 14.97 -3.22 9.27
CA ASP A 74 14.65 -2.20 8.27
C ASP A 74 13.45 -2.58 7.39
N ASN A 75 13.21 -3.88 7.23
CA ASN A 75 12.08 -4.44 6.48
C ASN A 75 10.92 -4.89 7.38
N ASN A 76 10.87 -4.43 8.64
CA ASN A 76 9.86 -4.81 9.63
C ASN A 76 9.80 -6.33 9.90
N LEU A 77 10.94 -7.03 9.80
CA LEU A 77 11.08 -8.45 10.13
C LEU A 77 11.80 -8.63 11.46
N ASP A 78 11.29 -9.52 12.30
CA ASP A 78 11.95 -10.01 13.50
C ASP A 78 12.37 -11.48 13.28
N VAL A 79 13.62 -11.67 12.85
CA VAL A 79 14.12 -12.97 12.40
C VAL A 79 14.89 -13.68 13.51
N THR A 80 14.50 -14.91 13.80
CA THR A 80 15.20 -15.84 14.69
C THR A 80 15.74 -17.02 13.91
N PHE A 81 17.02 -17.33 14.06
CA PHE A 81 17.62 -18.55 13.49
C PHE A 81 17.52 -19.71 14.48
N ILE A 82 16.95 -20.83 14.03
CA ILE A 82 16.93 -22.11 14.74
C ILE A 82 18.03 -22.98 14.13
N PRO A 83 19.17 -23.17 14.82
CA PRO A 83 20.23 -24.01 14.30
C PRO A 83 19.80 -25.48 14.30
N ALA A 84 20.00 -26.16 13.18
CA ALA A 84 19.83 -27.61 13.06
C ALA A 84 21.21 -28.28 12.91
N ALA A 85 21.41 -29.42 13.56
CA ALA A 85 22.66 -30.18 13.49
C ALA A 85 22.81 -30.96 12.18
N SER A 86 21.72 -31.16 11.43
CA SER A 86 21.73 -31.86 10.14
C SER A 86 20.61 -31.40 9.21
N ALA A 87 20.74 -31.69 7.92
CA ALA A 87 19.67 -31.45 6.94
C ALA A 87 18.38 -32.18 7.32
N ALA A 88 18.49 -33.42 7.84
CA ALA A 88 17.35 -34.20 8.30
C ALA A 88 16.60 -33.51 9.45
N GLU A 89 17.32 -32.99 10.43
CA GLU A 89 16.71 -32.25 11.56
C GLU A 89 16.04 -30.95 11.09
N ARG A 90 16.69 -30.21 10.18
CA ARG A 90 16.09 -29.00 9.58
C ARG A 90 14.78 -29.29 8.87
N ASP A 91 14.76 -30.34 8.06
CA ASP A 91 13.55 -30.74 7.32
C ASP A 91 12.45 -31.20 8.29
N GLN A 92 12.82 -31.84 9.40
CA GLN A 92 11.89 -32.17 10.49
C GLN A 92 11.31 -30.92 11.17
N LEU A 93 12.12 -29.88 11.43
CA LEU A 93 11.64 -28.61 12.00
C LEU A 93 10.57 -27.95 11.12
N ILE A 94 10.74 -28.00 9.79
CA ILE A 94 9.74 -27.50 8.83
C ILE A 94 8.49 -28.37 8.84
N ALA A 95 8.64 -29.69 8.76
CA ALA A 95 7.51 -30.63 8.77
C ALA A 95 6.68 -30.53 10.07
N ALA A 96 7.34 -30.29 11.19
CA ALA A 96 6.72 -30.09 12.50
C ALA A 96 6.15 -28.67 12.71
N LYS A 97 6.26 -27.78 11.71
CA LYS A 97 5.85 -26.36 11.78
C LYS A 97 6.53 -25.59 12.92
N GLN A 98 7.76 -25.97 13.26
CA GLN A 98 8.57 -25.28 14.27
C GLN A 98 9.39 -24.13 13.68
N ALA A 99 9.49 -24.07 12.35
CA ALA A 99 10.09 -22.98 11.58
C ALA A 99 9.21 -22.60 10.38
N ASP A 100 9.31 -21.35 9.95
CA ASP A 100 8.56 -20.75 8.84
C ASP A 100 9.28 -20.86 7.50
N GLY A 101 10.60 -21.09 7.54
CA GLY A 101 11.45 -21.24 6.37
C GLY A 101 12.79 -21.88 6.73
N MET A 102 13.59 -22.17 5.72
CA MET A 102 14.88 -22.84 5.91
C MET A 102 15.98 -22.22 5.05
N ILE A 103 17.21 -22.29 5.55
CA ILE A 103 18.44 -21.85 4.88
C ILE A 103 19.30 -23.08 4.63
N ASN A 104 19.83 -23.18 3.41
CA ASN A 104 20.66 -24.29 2.94
C ASN A 104 21.96 -23.74 2.38
#